data_AF-A0A8S9Y4R5-F1
#
_entry.id   AF-A0A8S9Y4R5-F1
#
_cell.length_a   1.000
_cell.length_b   1.000
_cell.length_c   1.000
_cell.angle_alpha   90.00
_cell.angle_beta   90.00
_cell.angle_gamma   90.00
#
_symmetry.space_group_name_H-M   'P 1'
#
loop_
_entity.id
_entity.type
_entity.pdbx_description
1 polymer ?
#
loop_
_entity_poly.entity_id
_entity_poly.type
_entity_poly.pdbx_seq_one_letter_code
_entity_poly.pdbx_strand_id
1 'polypeptide(L)'
;MLVAWIKSDTKAILAIHTHLVAHNNRLSVTHNGHNTWKLKVSNVQKNDSGTYMCQINTDPMRSQMGYLEVTIPPDILNEEGEDEHVATEGGNVRLKCRATGIPDPKVSWKRDDFKNIMLRQETGVKEEFRHEVFCLSSEGAKPSFHN
;
A
#
# COMPACT_ATOMS: atom_id res chain seq x y z
N MET A 1 -29.10 -9.94 21.45
CA MET A 1 -27.78 -9.29 21.56
C MET A 1 -27.58 -8.46 20.31
N LEU A 2 -27.42 -7.14 20.45
CA LEU A 2 -27.26 -6.22 19.33
C LEU A 2 -25.77 -5.94 19.12
N VAL A 3 -25.32 -6.06 17.88
CA VAL A 3 -23.94 -5.75 17.46
C VAL A 3 -23.95 -4.45 16.66
N ALA A 4 -23.07 -3.53 17.00
CA ALA A 4 -22.86 -2.29 16.26
C ALA A 4 -21.45 -2.24 15.69
N TRP A 5 -21.33 -1.74 14.46
CA TRP A 5 -20.08 -1.47 13.79
C TRP A 5 -19.82 0.03 13.77
N ILE A 6 -18.64 0.44 14.22
CA ILE A 6 -18.27 1.84 14.38
C ILE A 6 -16.89 2.05 13.76
N LYS A 7 -16.71 3.08 12.94
CA LYS A 7 -15.40 3.55 12.51
C LYS A 7 -14.85 4.44 13.63
N SER A 8 -13.90 3.91 14.40
CA SER A 8 -13.44 4.48 15.67
C SER A 8 -12.71 5.81 15.49
N ASP A 9 -11.94 5.93 14.41
CA ASP A 9 -11.20 7.13 13.99
C ASP A 9 -12.10 8.37 13.83
N THR A 10 -13.27 8.18 13.23
CA THR A 10 -14.24 9.23 12.86
C THR A 10 -15.45 9.23 13.78
N LYS A 11 -15.50 8.30 14.76
CA LYS A 11 -16.64 8.07 15.66
C LYS A 11 -17.96 7.86 14.92
N ALA A 12 -17.91 7.36 13.68
CA ALA A 12 -19.07 7.17 12.83
C ALA A 12 -19.70 5.79 13.09
N ILE A 13 -21.00 5.76 13.40
CA ILE A 13 -21.76 4.50 13.45
C ILE A 13 -22.02 4.05 12.01
N LEU A 14 -21.47 2.88 11.66
CA LEU A 14 -21.59 2.31 10.32
C LEU A 14 -22.86 1.49 10.18
N ALA A 15 -23.12 0.63 11.16
CA ALA A 15 -24.27 -0.26 11.17
C ALA A 15 -24.68 -0.65 12.58
N ILE A 16 -25.97 -0.93 12.78
CA ILE A 16 -26.53 -1.52 14.00
C ILE A 16 -27.33 -2.73 13.59
N HIS A 17 -26.99 -3.89 14.14
CA HIS A 17 -27.52 -5.18 13.71
C HIS A 17 -27.29 -5.36 12.19
N THR A 18 -28.34 -5.59 11.40
CA THR A 18 -28.27 -5.70 9.94
C THR A 18 -28.56 -4.39 9.21
N HIS A 19 -28.86 -3.31 9.94
CA HIS A 19 -29.23 -2.03 9.36
C HIS A 19 -28.00 -1.13 9.23
N LEU A 20 -27.74 -0.67 8.01
CA LEU A 20 -26.70 0.33 7.75
C LEU A 20 -27.21 1.70 8.20
N VAL A 21 -26.40 2.39 9.00
CA VAL A 21 -26.65 3.76 9.45
C VAL A 21 -25.86 4.74 8.59
N ALA A 22 -24.65 4.36 8.18
CA ALA A 22 -23.83 5.17 7.31
C ALA A 22 -24.35 5.18 5.86
N HIS A 23 -24.33 6.36 5.23
CA HIS A 23 -24.66 6.54 3.81
C HIS A 23 -23.48 6.13 2.92
N ASN A 24 -23.16 4.82 2.92
CA ASN A 24 -22.09 4.25 2.12
C ASN A 24 -22.54 2.92 1.51
N ASN A 25 -22.86 2.95 0.21
CA ASN A 25 -23.35 1.79 -0.55
C ASN A 25 -22.34 0.65 -0.69
N ARG A 26 -21.08 0.87 -0.28
CA ARG A 26 -20.02 -0.15 -0.28
C ARG A 26 -20.03 -1.01 0.99
N LEU A 27 -20.77 -0.60 2.02
CA LEU A 27 -20.87 -1.33 3.28
C LEU A 27 -22.00 -2.36 3.20
N SER A 28 -21.78 -3.52 3.80
CA SER A 28 -22.82 -4.50 4.05
C SER A 28 -22.51 -5.26 5.33
N VAL A 29 -23.55 -5.72 6.03
CA VAL A 29 -23.41 -6.55 7.22
C VAL A 29 -24.02 -7.92 6.94
N THR A 30 -23.26 -8.96 7.27
CA THR A 30 -23.74 -10.35 7.21
C THR A 30 -23.55 -11.01 8.56
N HIS A 31 -24.44 -11.93 8.91
CA HIS A 31 -24.29 -12.76 10.10
C HIS A 31 -24.61 -14.21 9.74
N ASN A 32 -23.97 -15.16 10.43
CA ASN A 32 -24.17 -16.60 10.18
C ASN A 32 -25.30 -17.21 11.03
N GLY A 33 -26.13 -16.39 11.68
CA GLY A 33 -27.18 -16.84 12.61
C GLY A 33 -26.68 -17.42 13.94
N HIS A 34 -25.43 -17.88 13.99
CA HIS A 34 -24.92 -18.71 15.09
C HIS A 34 -24.01 -18.02 16.08
N ASN A 35 -23.25 -16.95 15.71
CA ASN A 35 -22.49 -16.06 16.62
C ASN A 35 -21.58 -15.03 15.92
N THR A 36 -21.39 -15.12 14.60
CA THR A 36 -20.42 -14.30 13.87
C THR A 36 -21.12 -13.20 13.08
N TRP A 37 -20.70 -11.97 13.34
CA TRP A 37 -21.09 -10.77 12.60
C TRP A 37 -19.90 -10.31 11.75
N LYS A 38 -20.16 -9.94 10.50
CA LYS A 38 -19.13 -9.49 9.56
C LYS A 38 -19.59 -8.19 8.90
N LEU A 39 -18.80 -7.13 9.07
CA LEU A 39 -18.85 -5.95 8.23
C LEU A 39 -18.01 -6.21 6.98
N LYS A 40 -18.60 -5.99 5.81
CA LYS A 40 -17.91 -6.07 4.52
C LYS A 40 -17.87 -4.68 3.89
N VAL A 41 -16.69 -4.29 3.43
CA VAL A 41 -16.45 -3.09 2.61
C VAL A 41 -16.08 -3.56 1.20
N SER A 42 -16.92 -3.31 0.20
CA SER A 42 -16.64 -3.64 -1.20
C SER A 42 -15.91 -2.48 -1.90
N ASN A 43 -15.13 -2.76 -2.95
CA ASN A 43 -14.38 -1.72 -3.68
C ASN A 43 -13.61 -0.80 -2.72
N VAL A 44 -12.70 -1.42 -1.96
CA VAL A 44 -11.97 -0.77 -0.86
C VAL A 44 -11.11 0.37 -1.42
N GLN A 45 -11.08 1.48 -0.70
CA GLN A 45 -10.37 2.71 -1.05
C GLN A 45 -9.37 3.06 0.05
N LYS A 46 -8.34 3.86 -0.27
CA LYS A 46 -7.30 4.30 0.68
C LYS A 46 -7.88 4.90 1.97
N ASN A 47 -8.99 5.63 1.88
CA ASN A 47 -9.67 6.28 3.02
C ASN A 47 -10.44 5.31 3.94
N ASP A 48 -10.63 4.06 3.53
CA ASP A 48 -11.22 3.03 4.37
C ASP A 48 -10.24 2.53 5.41
N SER A 49 -8.93 2.73 5.23
CA SER A 49 -7.92 2.44 6.25
C SER A 49 -8.28 3.12 7.57
N GLY A 50 -8.11 2.41 8.67
CA GLY A 50 -8.41 2.94 10.00
C GLY A 50 -8.89 1.87 10.97
N THR A 51 -9.19 2.32 12.19
CA THR A 51 -9.65 1.44 13.28
C THR A 51 -11.16 1.26 13.22
N TYR A 52 -11.60 0.01 13.09
CA TYR A 52 -13.00 -0.39 13.16
C TYR A 52 -13.26 -1.06 14.51
N MET A 53 -14.43 -0.79 15.08
CA MET A 53 -14.86 -1.33 16.36
C MET A 53 -16.16 -2.11 16.18
N CYS A 54 -16.19 -3.31 16.74
CA CYS A 54 -17.38 -4.10 16.98
C CYS A 54 -17.79 -3.90 18.44
N GLN A 55 -19.01 -3.40 18.68
CA GLN A 55 -19.53 -3.14 20.02
C GLN A 55 -20.82 -3.94 20.25
N ILE A 56 -21.00 -4.42 21.48
CA ILE A 56 -22.15 -5.23 21.88
C ILE A 56 -22.82 -4.63 23.11
N ASN A 57 -24.15 -4.58 23.08
CA ASN A 57 -25.00 -3.97 24.11
C ASN A 57 -25.16 -4.80 25.40
N THR A 58 -24.08 -5.41 25.90
CA THR A 58 -24.07 -6.06 27.21
C THR A 58 -24.01 -5.03 28.34
N ASP A 59 -24.28 -5.46 29.57
CA ASP A 59 -24.02 -4.67 30.78
C ASP A 59 -22.96 -5.39 31.64
N PRO A 60 -21.73 -4.85 31.75
CA PRO A 60 -21.20 -3.66 31.08
C PRO A 60 -21.02 -3.85 29.57
N MET A 61 -20.98 -2.75 28.82
CA MET A 61 -20.79 -2.77 27.36
C MET A 61 -19.45 -3.43 27.01
N ARG A 62 -19.45 -4.30 25.99
CA ARG A 62 -18.24 -4.97 25.48
C ARG A 62 -17.92 -4.51 24.07
N SER A 63 -16.63 -4.38 23.76
CA SER A 63 -16.17 -3.99 22.43
C SER A 63 -14.83 -4.63 22.07
N GLN A 64 -14.59 -4.82 20.77
CA GLN A 64 -13.30 -5.20 20.21
C GLN A 64 -12.97 -4.29 19.02
N MET A 65 -11.69 -3.98 18.84
CA MET A 65 -11.21 -3.13 17.74
C MET A 65 -10.25 -3.91 16.84
N GLY A 66 -10.22 -3.54 15.56
CA GLY A 66 -9.24 -4.01 14.59
C GLY A 66 -8.86 -2.89 13.63
N TYR A 67 -7.60 -2.88 13.18
CA TYR A 67 -7.13 -1.93 12.18
C TYR A 67 -7.24 -2.55 10.79
N LEU A 68 -7.92 -1.86 9.87
CA LEU A 68 -7.93 -2.20 8.46
C LEU A 68 -6.82 -1.37 7.79
N GLU A 69 -5.87 -2.04 7.15
CA GLU A 69 -4.84 -1.41 6.33
C GLU A 69 -5.12 -1.72 4.86
N VAL A 70 -5.29 -0.66 4.07
CA VAL A 70 -5.45 -0.75 2.61
C VAL A 70 -4.10 -0.54 1.96
N THR A 71 -3.62 -1.57 1.27
CA THR A 71 -2.39 -1.51 0.46
C THR A 71 -2.70 -1.15 -0.99
N ILE A 72 -1.77 -0.47 -1.64
CA ILE A 72 -1.82 -0.13 -3.06
C ILE A 72 -0.57 -0.73 -3.69
N PRO A 73 -0.72 -1.57 -4.74
CA PRO A 73 0.42 -2.17 -5.39
C PRO A 73 1.37 -1.10 -5.94
N PRO A 74 2.68 -1.37 -5.98
CA PRO A 74 3.63 -0.44 -6.58
C PRO A 74 3.35 -0.19 -8.07
N ASP A 75 3.51 1.05 -8.52
CA ASP A 75 3.43 1.46 -9.92
C ASP A 75 4.56 2.43 -10.26
N ILE A 76 5.20 2.24 -11.41
CA ILE A 76 6.33 3.06 -11.85
C ILE A 76 5.77 4.31 -12.52
N LEU A 77 6.19 5.48 -12.02
CA LEU A 77 5.83 6.75 -12.62
C LEU A 77 6.72 6.99 -13.83
N ASN A 78 6.14 6.92 -15.02
CA ASN A 78 6.79 7.39 -16.23
C ASN A 78 6.77 8.92 -16.22
N GLU A 79 7.93 9.54 -16.08
CA GLU A 79 8.05 11.00 -16.23
C GLU A 79 8.01 11.35 -17.72
N GLU A 80 7.08 12.21 -18.12
CA GLU A 80 7.06 12.75 -19.48
C GLU A 80 8.40 13.45 -19.77
N GLY A 81 9.17 12.91 -20.74
CA GLY A 81 10.47 13.44 -21.16
C GLY A 81 11.70 12.69 -20.63
N GLU A 82 11.54 11.57 -19.91
CA GLU A 82 12.63 10.67 -19.53
C GLU A 82 12.86 9.60 -20.61
N ASP A 83 13.14 10.05 -21.83
CA ASP A 83 13.61 9.20 -22.93
C ASP A 83 15.13 8.95 -22.82
N GLU A 84 15.57 7.89 -23.52
CA GLU A 84 16.95 7.36 -23.60
C GLU A 84 18.04 8.35 -23.19
N HIS A 85 18.61 8.14 -22.01
CA HIS A 85 19.75 8.94 -21.57
C HIS A 85 21.02 8.51 -22.29
N VAL A 86 21.48 9.34 -23.24
CA VAL A 86 22.76 9.16 -23.95
C VAL A 86 23.87 9.91 -23.20
N ALA A 87 24.94 9.20 -22.87
CA ALA A 87 26.17 9.80 -22.36
C ALA A 87 27.36 9.31 -23.19
N THR A 88 28.33 10.18 -23.41
CA THR A 88 29.61 9.82 -24.02
C THR A 88 30.40 8.89 -23.10
N GLU A 89 31.30 8.08 -23.66
CA GLU A 89 32.20 7.26 -22.86
C GLU A 89 33.00 8.12 -21.87
N GLY A 90 32.97 7.74 -20.58
CA GLY A 90 33.56 8.53 -19.49
C GLY A 90 32.71 9.72 -19.01
N GLY A 91 31.61 10.03 -19.70
CA GLY A 91 30.61 11.00 -19.29
C GLY A 91 29.78 10.54 -18.09
N ASN A 92 29.02 11.48 -17.52
CA ASN A 92 28.17 11.21 -16.37
C ASN A 92 26.69 11.20 -16.78
N VAL A 93 25.90 10.29 -16.21
CA VAL A 93 24.45 10.22 -16.41
C VAL A 93 23.75 9.99 -15.09
N ARG A 94 22.52 10.47 -14.98
CA ARG A 94 21.67 10.28 -13.81
C ARG A 94 20.34 9.71 -14.26
N LEU A 95 20.14 8.43 -13.96
CA LEU A 95 18.87 7.76 -14.15
C LEU A 95 17.98 8.09 -12.96
N LYS A 96 16.74 8.53 -13.20
CA LYS A 96 15.74 8.62 -12.13
C LYS A 96 14.74 7.50 -12.35
N CYS A 97 14.19 7.04 -11.24
CA CYS A 97 13.07 6.15 -11.25
C CYS A 97 12.24 6.45 -10.02
N ARG A 98 10.97 6.78 -10.23
CA ARG A 98 10.00 7.02 -9.17
C ARG A 98 8.93 5.97 -9.27
N ALA A 99 8.52 5.47 -8.10
CA ALA A 99 7.40 4.56 -8.00
C ALA A 99 6.47 5.03 -6.89
N THR A 100 5.19 4.72 -7.06
CA THR A 100 4.14 4.98 -6.07
C THR A 100 3.59 3.67 -5.56
N GLY A 101 3.03 3.65 -4.35
CA GLY A 101 2.48 2.45 -3.74
C GLY A 101 2.14 2.71 -2.28
N ILE A 102 1.43 1.78 -1.64
CA ILE A 102 1.22 1.80 -0.19
C ILE A 102 1.45 0.37 0.34
N PRO A 103 2.44 0.14 1.22
CA PRO A 103 3.43 1.11 1.70
C PRO A 103 4.35 1.63 0.58
N ASP A 104 5.11 2.69 0.86
CA ASP A 104 6.04 3.28 -0.12
C ASP A 104 7.01 2.21 -0.65
N PRO A 105 7.11 2.03 -1.98
CA PRO A 105 7.89 0.95 -2.55
C PRO A 105 9.39 1.23 -2.44
N LYS A 106 10.18 0.17 -2.27
CA LYS A 106 11.64 0.24 -2.40
C LYS A 106 11.99 0.18 -3.89
N VAL A 107 12.75 1.17 -4.36
CA VAL A 107 13.24 1.21 -5.73
C VAL A 107 14.65 0.62 -5.79
N SER A 108 14.84 -0.38 -6.65
CA SER A 108 16.15 -0.96 -6.94
C SER A 108 16.41 -0.98 -8.44
N TRP A 109 17.69 -0.93 -8.81
CA TRP A 109 18.11 -0.89 -10.20
C TRP A 109 18.60 -2.25 -10.65
N LYS A 110 18.29 -2.60 -11.89
CA LYS A 110 18.76 -3.81 -12.54
C LYS A 110 19.12 -3.51 -13.99
N ARG A 111 20.16 -4.17 -14.50
CA ARG A 111 20.45 -4.12 -15.92
C ARG A 111 19.56 -5.09 -16.67
N ASP A 112 19.16 -4.72 -17.89
CA ASP A 112 18.39 -5.59 -18.78
C ASP A 112 19.11 -6.90 -19.09
N ASP A 113 20.44 -6.85 -19.19
CA ASP A 113 21.29 -8.02 -19.41
C ASP A 113 21.59 -8.82 -18.13
N PHE A 114 20.92 -8.49 -17.03
CA PHE A 114 21.07 -9.10 -15.71
C PHE A 114 22.50 -9.03 -15.15
N LYS A 115 23.40 -8.23 -15.74
CA LYS A 115 24.74 -8.02 -15.18
C LYS A 115 24.66 -7.13 -13.95
N ASN A 116 25.69 -7.21 -13.11
CA ASN A 116 25.77 -6.41 -11.89
C ASN A 116 25.95 -4.93 -12.21
N ILE A 117 25.20 -4.07 -11.51
CA ILE A 117 25.47 -2.63 -11.46
C ILE A 117 26.62 -2.43 -10.49
N MET A 118 27.78 -1.98 -11.00
CA MET A 118 28.95 -1.70 -10.18
C MET A 118 28.74 -0.36 -9.47
N LEU A 119 28.16 -0.40 -8.27
CA LEU A 119 28.07 0.74 -7.37
C LEU A 119 29.43 0.97 -6.70
N ARG A 120 29.91 2.21 -6.71
CA ARG A 120 31.24 2.54 -6.17
C ARG A 120 31.31 2.46 -4.63
N GLN A 121 30.17 2.30 -3.94
CA GLN A 121 30.07 2.00 -2.50
C GLN A 121 28.64 1.55 -2.14
N GLU A 122 28.47 0.30 -1.68
CA GLU A 122 27.82 -0.07 -0.41
C GLU A 122 27.68 -1.61 -0.29
N THR A 123 27.93 -2.09 0.91
CA THR A 123 27.76 -3.47 1.37
C THR A 123 26.29 -3.89 1.26
N GLY A 124 25.93 -4.61 0.20
CA GLY A 124 24.57 -5.07 -0.03
C GLY A 124 24.18 -6.22 0.90
N VAL A 125 23.35 -5.92 1.91
CA VAL A 125 22.53 -6.94 2.57
C VAL A 125 21.42 -7.32 1.60
N LYS A 126 21.36 -8.60 1.20
CA LYS A 126 20.23 -9.15 0.44
C LYS A 126 19.05 -9.32 1.39
N GLU A 127 18.22 -8.30 1.50
CA GLU A 127 16.89 -8.41 2.10
C GLU A 127 15.84 -8.54 1.00
N GLU A 128 14.91 -9.47 1.16
CA GLU A 128 13.78 -9.68 0.27
C GLU A 128 12.63 -8.78 0.71
N PHE A 129 12.29 -7.77 -0.10
CA PHE A 129 11.22 -6.83 0.23
C PHE A 129 9.93 -7.19 -0.50
N ARG A 130 8.79 -7.25 0.22
CA ARG A 130 7.47 -7.53 -0.37
C ARG A 130 6.97 -6.45 -1.35
N HIS A 131 7.54 -5.24 -1.31
CA HIS A 131 7.15 -4.09 -2.13
C HIS A 131 8.37 -3.49 -2.83
N GLU A 132 9.18 -4.34 -3.47
CA GLU A 132 10.32 -3.93 -4.28
C GLU A 132 9.90 -3.75 -5.75
N VAL A 133 10.33 -2.66 -6.35
CA VAL A 133 10.21 -2.42 -7.79
C VAL A 133 11.60 -2.29 -8.41
N PHE A 134 11.76 -2.94 -9.56
CA PHE A 134 13.01 -2.93 -10.31
C PHE A 134 12.91 -1.98 -11.49
N CYS A 135 13.78 -0.99 -11.54
CA CYS A 135 13.94 -0.12 -12.69
C CYS A 135 15.10 -0.61 -13.54
N LEU A 136 14.89 -0.60 -14.86
CA LEU A 136 15.80 -1.17 -15.83
C LEU A 136 16.74 -0.09 -16.39
N SER A 137 18.04 -0.40 -16.43
CA SER A 137 19.05 0.42 -17.11
C SER A 137 19.56 -0.31 -18.36
N SER A 138 19.52 0.37 -19.52
CA SER A 138 20.13 -0.10 -20.77
C SER A 138 21.67 0.09 -20.77
N GLU A 139 22.37 -0.58 -21.68
CA GLU A 139 23.84 -0.50 -21.78
C GLU A 139 24.32 0.93 -22.06
N GLY A 140 25.25 1.42 -21.23
CA GLY A 140 25.92 2.72 -21.42
C GLY A 140 25.70 3.72 -20.28
N ALA A 141 24.64 3.55 -19.48
CA ALA A 141 24.34 4.48 -18.40
C ALA A 141 24.99 4.06 -17.07
N LYS A 142 25.99 4.81 -16.59
CA LYS A 142 26.48 4.71 -15.21
C LYS A 142 25.63 5.63 -14.32
N PRO A 143 24.78 5.10 -13.41
CA PRO A 143 23.99 5.95 -12.55
C PRO A 143 24.89 6.69 -11.55
N SER A 144 24.88 8.02 -11.63
CA SER A 144 25.40 8.88 -10.57
C SER A 144 24.30 9.29 -9.60
N PHE A 145 24.52 9.00 -8.32
CA PHE A 145 23.69 9.49 -7.23
C PHE A 145 24.46 10.60 -6.52
N HIS A 146 23.85 11.78 -6.40
CA HIS A 146 24.32 12.83 -5.50
C HIS A 146 23.54 12.73 -4.19
N ASN A 147 24.32 12.82 -3.10
CA ASN A 147 23.95 12.72 -1.69
C ASN A 147 22.80 13.65 -1.30
#